data_AF-C6LX19-F1
#
_entry.id   AF-C6LX19-F1
#
_cell.length_a   1.000
_cell.length_b   1.000
_cell.length_c   1.000
_cell.angle_alpha   90.00
_cell.angle_beta   90.00
_cell.angle_gamma   90.00
#
_symmetry.space_group_name_H-M   'P 1'
#
loop_
_entity.id
_entity.type
_entity.pdbx_description
1 polymer ?
#
loop_
_entity_poly.entity_id
_entity_poly.type
_entity_poly.pdbx_seq_one_letter_code
_entity_poly.pdbx_strand_id
1 'polypeptide(L)'
;MCIPECTGKYAENCADGQCTAKIGSSKYCSRCKTGFVPVDGICVSVASRGRETTICTPKGDGTCESCKDTYFLQSGGCYQSTAYPGKTLCEKASNGKCTLCANLQTPDTNGSCPLCAAGCDLCDKSTTKTCSACFPGYYLSTDKCVKCDANSDNGIKGVTNCVSCDPPDSNQGSVTCYVTQEPTVNPTDPSVNKGGSSLSTGAIAGISIVIILIIGGLAGFLCWWFLCHKKK
;
A
#
# COMPACT_ATOMS: atom_id res chain seq x y z
N MET A 1 -8.47 5.31 11.58
CA MET A 1 -8.78 6.27 10.51
C MET A 1 -7.66 6.21 9.50
N CYS A 2 -7.94 6.27 8.20
CA CYS A 2 -6.90 6.38 7.18
C CYS A 2 -6.63 7.85 6.90
N ILE A 3 -5.36 8.23 6.84
CA ILE A 3 -4.94 9.60 6.51
C ILE A 3 -4.60 9.64 5.01
N PRO A 4 -5.26 10.51 4.22
CA PRO A 4 -4.93 10.72 2.81
C PRO A 4 -3.53 11.31 2.61
N GLU A 5 -2.99 11.13 1.41
CA GLU A 5 -1.69 11.69 1.04
C GLU A 5 -1.67 13.22 1.07
N CYS A 6 -0.46 13.78 1.16
CA CYS A 6 -0.15 15.19 1.35
C CYS A 6 -0.59 16.04 0.14
N THR A 7 -1.88 16.35 0.11
CA THR A 7 -2.56 17.16 -0.91
C THR A 7 -3.68 17.97 -0.25
N GLY A 8 -4.03 19.11 -0.86
CA GLY A 8 -5.09 19.99 -0.35
C GLY A 8 -4.93 20.30 1.14
N LYS A 9 -5.97 20.05 1.94
CA LYS A 9 -5.95 20.27 3.40
C LYS A 9 -4.91 19.43 4.16
N TYR A 10 -4.49 18.28 3.62
CA TYR A 10 -3.49 17.42 4.27
C TYR A 10 -2.06 17.91 4.06
N ALA A 11 -1.86 18.90 3.18
CA ALA A 11 -0.61 19.63 3.02
C ALA A 11 -0.58 20.94 3.84
N GLU A 12 -1.64 21.24 4.61
CA GLU A 12 -1.68 22.44 5.44
C GLU A 12 -0.53 22.43 6.45
N ASN A 13 0.14 23.57 6.59
CA ASN A 13 1.35 23.75 7.42
C ASN A 13 2.54 22.86 7.04
N CYS A 14 2.45 22.06 5.98
CA CYS A 14 3.61 21.44 5.38
C CYS A 14 4.47 22.51 4.72
N ALA A 15 5.79 22.42 4.86
CA ALA A 15 6.67 23.36 4.19
C ALA A 15 6.69 23.09 2.67
N ASP A 16 6.97 24.13 1.88
CA ASP A 16 6.86 24.04 0.43
C ASP A 16 7.77 22.94 -0.14
N GLY A 17 7.19 22.10 -0.98
CA GLY A 17 7.87 20.94 -1.57
C GLY A 17 8.19 19.81 -0.60
N GLN A 18 7.66 19.81 0.64
CA GLN A 18 7.98 18.79 1.65
C GLN A 18 6.97 17.64 1.74
N CYS A 19 6.05 17.51 0.77
CA CYS A 19 5.27 16.27 0.59
C CYS A 19 6.15 15.16 -0.01
N THR A 20 7.17 14.72 0.73
CA THR A 20 8.23 13.82 0.25
C THR A 20 8.45 12.59 1.11
N ALA A 21 7.83 12.50 2.30
CA ALA A 21 7.90 11.29 3.13
C ALA A 21 7.13 10.17 2.45
N LYS A 22 7.82 9.09 2.07
CA LYS A 22 7.19 7.93 1.42
C LYS A 22 6.81 6.91 2.49
N ILE A 23 5.51 6.68 2.64
CA ILE A 23 4.96 5.67 3.56
C ILE A 23 4.02 4.80 2.73
N GLY A 24 4.48 3.57 2.45
CA GLY A 24 3.86 2.75 1.40
C GLY A 24 3.99 3.40 0.02
N SER A 25 2.91 3.40 -0.74
CA SER A 25 2.84 4.03 -2.08
C SER A 25 2.56 5.54 -2.05
N SER A 26 2.23 6.10 -0.90
CA SER A 26 1.73 7.48 -0.75
C SER A 26 2.79 8.44 -0.22
N LYS A 27 2.63 9.73 -0.52
CA LYS A 27 3.52 10.79 -0.03
C LYS A 27 2.88 11.59 1.09
N TYR A 28 3.66 11.86 2.13
CA TYR A 28 3.26 12.57 3.33
C TYR A 28 4.21 13.74 3.60
N CYS A 29 3.82 14.64 4.51
CA CYS A 29 4.70 15.74 4.88
C CYS A 29 5.93 15.21 5.65
N SER A 30 7.13 15.47 5.13
CA SER A 30 8.40 15.12 5.79
C SER A 30 8.91 16.24 6.70
N ARG A 31 8.49 17.48 6.45
CA ARG A 31 8.89 18.65 7.23
C ARG A 31 7.80 19.72 7.22
N CYS A 32 7.41 20.14 8.41
CA CYS A 32 6.41 21.17 8.62
C CYS A 32 7.03 22.57 8.70
N LYS A 33 6.18 23.59 8.63
CA LYS A 33 6.54 24.98 8.95
C LYS A 33 6.91 25.11 10.44
N THR A 34 7.63 26.16 10.79
CA THR A 34 8.00 26.47 12.17
C THR A 34 6.78 26.47 13.09
N GLY A 35 6.90 25.84 14.26
CA GLY A 35 5.80 25.67 15.21
C GLY A 35 4.97 24.40 14.99
N PHE A 36 5.33 23.56 14.01
CA PHE A 36 4.64 22.31 13.71
C PHE A 36 5.62 21.14 13.54
N VAL A 37 5.13 19.91 13.69
CA VAL A 37 5.88 18.67 13.43
C VAL A 37 4.99 17.63 12.72
N PRO A 38 5.57 16.69 11.94
CA PRO A 38 4.79 15.70 11.20
C PRO A 38 4.41 14.51 12.10
N VAL A 39 3.11 14.30 12.30
CA VAL A 39 2.54 13.12 12.97
C VAL A 39 1.54 12.47 12.03
N ASP A 40 1.76 11.19 11.74
CA ASP A 40 1.05 10.41 10.70
C ASP A 40 0.96 11.14 9.35
N GLY A 41 1.97 11.95 9.04
CA GLY A 41 2.09 12.68 7.79
C GLY A 41 1.39 14.04 7.73
N ILE A 42 0.71 14.46 8.80
CA ILE A 42 0.06 15.77 8.93
C ILE A 42 0.87 16.65 9.88
N CYS A 43 0.91 17.96 9.61
CA CYS A 43 1.56 18.93 10.48
C CYS A 43 0.68 19.30 11.66
N VAL A 44 1.10 18.89 12.85
CA VAL A 44 0.44 19.20 14.13
C VAL A 44 1.23 20.27 14.89
N SER A 45 0.52 21.18 15.56
CA SER A 45 1.14 22.30 16.30
C SER A 45 1.88 21.80 17.54
N VAL A 46 3.11 22.28 17.73
CA VAL A 46 3.92 21.97 18.93
C VAL A 46 3.46 22.74 20.17
N ALA A 47 2.69 23.82 20.00
CA ALA A 47 2.15 24.62 21.08
C ALA A 47 0.89 24.02 21.70
N SER A 48 0.21 23.14 20.97
CA SER A 48 -0.94 22.39 21.47
C SER A 48 -0.48 21.42 22.55
N ARG A 49 -0.95 21.55 23.79
CA ARG A 49 -0.68 20.58 24.88
C ARG A 49 -1.47 19.27 24.73
N GLY A 50 -1.61 18.79 23.50
CA GLY A 50 -2.37 17.58 23.16
C GLY A 50 -1.52 16.30 23.25
N ARG A 51 -2.15 15.15 23.06
CA ARG A 51 -1.47 13.85 23.05
C ARG A 51 -0.42 13.74 21.93
N GLU A 52 -0.62 14.45 20.83
CA GLU A 52 0.20 14.42 19.61
C GLU A 52 1.60 15.05 19.81
N THR A 53 1.71 16.10 20.62
CA THR A 53 3.02 16.68 21.02
C THR A 53 3.78 15.80 22.00
N THR A 54 3.09 14.84 22.65
CA THR A 54 3.76 13.84 23.50
C THR A 54 4.43 12.76 22.64
N ILE A 55 3.89 12.47 21.45
CA ILE A 55 4.39 11.42 20.56
C ILE A 55 5.71 11.82 19.91
N CYS A 56 5.81 13.03 19.38
CA CYS A 56 6.98 13.53 18.68
C CYS A 56 7.77 14.47 19.59
N THR A 57 9.06 14.19 19.80
CA THR A 57 10.01 15.16 20.35
C THR A 57 10.44 16.09 19.21
N PRO A 58 10.10 17.39 19.23
CA PRO A 58 10.43 18.30 18.13
C PRO A 58 11.93 18.55 18.07
N LYS A 59 12.50 18.51 16.86
CA LYS A 59 13.91 18.88 16.63
C LYS A 59 14.11 20.40 16.49
N GLY A 60 13.03 21.15 16.21
CA GLY A 60 13.04 22.61 16.04
C GLY A 60 13.14 23.09 14.59
N ASP A 61 13.43 22.20 13.63
CA ASP A 61 13.51 22.47 12.19
C ASP A 61 12.24 22.04 11.42
N GLY A 62 11.14 21.78 12.13
CA GLY A 62 9.90 21.29 11.55
C GLY A 62 9.83 19.78 11.38
N THR A 63 10.79 19.02 11.93
CA THR A 63 10.76 17.54 11.99
C THR A 63 10.76 17.02 13.42
N CYS A 64 10.49 15.73 13.56
CA CYS A 64 10.66 14.98 14.80
C CYS A 64 12.12 14.49 14.95
N GLU A 65 12.66 14.62 16.17
CA GLU A 65 13.94 14.01 16.56
C GLU A 65 13.74 12.56 17.01
N SER A 66 12.69 12.30 17.78
CA SER A 66 12.34 10.97 18.26
C SER A 66 10.82 10.83 18.42
N CYS A 67 10.36 9.58 18.43
CA CYS A 67 8.95 9.24 18.63
C CYS A 67 8.76 8.49 19.96
N LYS A 68 7.52 8.22 20.36
CA LYS A 68 7.19 7.44 21.57
C LYS A 68 6.17 6.34 21.28
N ASP A 69 5.96 5.48 22.28
CA ASP A 69 4.95 4.43 22.27
C ASP A 69 5.12 3.51 21.03
N THR A 70 4.00 3.23 20.35
CA THR A 70 3.92 2.42 19.13
C THR A 70 4.05 3.25 17.85
N TYR A 71 4.60 4.47 17.95
CA TYR A 71 5.04 5.23 16.79
C TYR A 71 6.48 4.90 16.44
N PHE A 72 6.85 5.13 15.19
CA PHE A 72 8.23 5.01 14.73
C PHE A 72 8.64 6.25 13.93
N LEU A 73 9.92 6.61 14.05
CA LEU A 73 10.51 7.68 13.26
C LEU A 73 10.74 7.21 11.83
N GLN A 74 10.23 7.96 10.85
CA GLN A 74 10.49 7.73 9.44
C GLN A 74 10.49 9.07 8.69
N SER A 75 11.49 9.35 7.86
CA SER A 75 11.51 10.54 6.99
C SER A 75 11.18 11.87 7.71
N GLY A 76 11.63 12.04 8.95
CA GLY A 76 11.40 13.27 9.75
C GLY A 76 10.06 13.35 10.49
N GLY A 77 9.19 12.34 10.40
CA GLY A 77 7.90 12.30 11.10
C GLY A 77 7.71 11.06 11.96
N CYS A 78 6.71 11.09 12.84
CA CYS A 78 6.29 9.95 13.65
C CYS A 78 5.05 9.30 13.06
N TYR A 79 5.09 7.98 12.85
CA TYR A 79 3.99 7.22 12.24
C TYR A 79 3.54 6.06 13.13
N GLN A 80 2.24 5.87 13.27
CA GLN A 80 1.68 4.81 14.11
C GLN A 80 1.77 3.45 13.40
N SER A 81 2.39 2.44 14.03
CA SER A 81 2.54 1.10 13.39
C SER A 81 1.22 0.31 13.30
N THR A 82 0.19 0.72 14.05
CA THR A 82 -1.10 0.01 14.09
C THR A 82 -2.20 0.69 13.28
N ALA A 83 -1.91 1.84 12.65
CA ALA A 83 -2.86 2.60 11.85
C ALA A 83 -2.24 3.07 10.54
N TYR A 84 -3.09 3.45 9.58
CA TYR A 84 -2.60 4.07 8.35
C TYR A 84 -2.19 5.52 8.62
N PRO A 85 -1.05 5.98 8.08
CA PRO A 85 -0.27 5.27 7.06
C PRO A 85 0.84 4.37 7.61
N GLY A 86 1.29 4.54 8.86
CA GLY A 86 2.49 3.87 9.39
C GLY A 86 2.48 2.33 9.30
N LYS A 87 1.31 1.69 9.47
CA LYS A 87 1.13 0.24 9.34
C LYS A 87 1.58 -0.32 7.99
N THR A 88 1.59 0.48 6.92
CA THR A 88 2.05 0.00 5.60
C THR A 88 3.56 -0.21 5.53
N LEU A 89 4.32 0.34 6.48
CA LEU A 89 5.78 0.26 6.47
C LEU A 89 6.33 -0.45 7.70
N CYS A 90 5.66 -0.33 8.84
CA CYS A 90 6.08 -0.94 10.10
C CYS A 90 4.96 -1.78 10.70
N GLU A 91 5.23 -3.07 10.92
CA GLU A 91 4.27 -3.99 11.56
C GLU A 91 4.28 -3.86 13.08
N LYS A 92 5.45 -3.58 13.66
CA LYS A 92 5.65 -3.48 15.11
C LYS A 92 6.59 -2.35 15.43
N ALA A 93 6.16 -1.47 16.32
CA ALA A 93 6.99 -0.40 16.86
C ALA A 93 6.97 -0.40 18.37
N SER A 94 8.07 0.04 18.97
CA SER A 94 8.24 0.21 20.40
C SER A 94 9.26 1.31 20.67
N ASN A 95 9.02 2.11 21.71
CA ASN A 95 9.90 3.20 22.13
C ASN A 95 10.26 4.16 20.99
N GLY A 96 9.30 4.47 20.12
CA GLY A 96 9.54 5.41 19.02
C GLY A 96 10.27 4.82 17.81
N LYS A 97 10.48 3.50 17.78
CA LYS A 97 11.27 2.80 16.76
C LYS A 97 10.49 1.66 16.15
N CYS A 98 10.62 1.47 14.84
CA CYS A 98 10.15 0.25 14.21
C CYS A 98 11.07 -0.90 14.61
N THR A 99 10.48 -2.02 15.02
CA THR A 99 11.19 -3.25 15.37
C THR A 99 10.98 -4.35 14.35
N LEU A 100 9.96 -4.21 13.50
CA LEU A 100 9.69 -5.13 12.39
C LEU A 100 9.08 -4.35 11.22
N CYS A 101 9.84 -4.23 10.13
CA CYS A 101 9.37 -3.61 8.90
C CYS A 101 8.42 -4.55 8.15
N ALA A 102 7.38 -3.98 7.53
CA ALA A 102 6.42 -4.71 6.70
C ALA A 102 7.00 -5.11 5.32
N ASN A 103 8.04 -4.42 4.87
CA ASN A 103 8.64 -4.60 3.55
C ASN A 103 9.85 -5.56 3.51
N LEU A 104 9.91 -6.49 4.47
CA LEU A 104 10.98 -7.49 4.66
C LEU A 104 12.36 -6.94 5.03
N GLN A 105 12.52 -5.62 5.12
CA GLN A 105 13.78 -5.00 5.50
C GLN A 105 14.03 -5.07 7.00
N THR A 106 15.30 -4.88 7.39
CA THR A 106 15.66 -4.71 8.81
C THR A 106 15.63 -3.22 9.15
N PRO A 107 14.99 -2.82 10.27
CA PRO A 107 15.06 -1.43 10.72
C PRO A 107 16.51 -0.99 10.94
N ASP A 108 16.80 0.28 10.64
CA ASP A 108 18.11 0.86 10.93
C ASP A 108 18.31 1.14 12.43
N THR A 109 19.45 1.74 12.80
CA THR A 109 19.79 2.06 14.19
C THR A 109 18.80 3.05 14.85
N ASN A 110 18.10 3.84 14.03
CA ASN A 110 17.07 4.78 14.47
C ASN A 110 15.68 4.13 14.53
N GLY A 111 15.55 2.88 14.06
CA GLY A 111 14.26 2.21 13.94
C GLY A 111 13.43 2.69 12.74
N SER A 112 14.08 3.26 11.73
CA SER A 112 13.45 3.57 10.44
C SER A 112 13.59 2.37 9.50
N CYS A 113 12.59 2.16 8.65
CA CYS A 113 12.61 1.08 7.67
C CYS A 113 13.22 1.59 6.35
N PRO A 114 14.27 0.93 5.83
CA PRO A 114 14.76 1.19 4.48
C PRO A 114 13.64 1.03 3.46
N LEU A 115 13.53 1.96 2.53
CA LEU A 115 12.47 1.95 1.53
C LEU A 115 12.88 1.12 0.32
N CYS A 116 11.95 0.31 -0.19
CA CYS A 116 12.09 -0.35 -1.47
C CYS A 116 12.07 0.66 -2.63
N ALA A 117 12.42 0.19 -3.83
CA ALA A 117 12.27 0.96 -5.06
C ALA A 117 10.84 1.49 -5.24
N ALA A 118 10.67 2.55 -6.04
CA ALA A 118 9.36 3.16 -6.26
C ALA A 118 8.34 2.13 -6.79
N GLY A 119 7.14 2.12 -6.21
CA GLY A 119 6.07 1.17 -6.57
C GLY A 119 6.22 -0.23 -5.96
N CYS A 120 7.33 -0.51 -5.29
CA CYS A 120 7.60 -1.81 -4.68
C CYS A 120 7.12 -1.88 -3.23
N ASP A 121 6.26 -2.85 -2.93
CA ASP A 121 5.74 -3.13 -1.59
C ASP A 121 6.74 -3.99 -0.81
N LEU A 122 7.19 -5.10 -1.42
CA LEU A 122 8.16 -6.02 -0.83
C LEU A 122 9.40 -6.10 -1.70
N CYS A 123 10.57 -5.85 -1.10
CA CYS A 123 11.87 -6.01 -1.76
C CYS A 123 12.73 -7.07 -1.07
N ASP A 124 13.75 -7.53 -1.77
CA ASP A 124 14.69 -8.52 -1.28
C ASP A 124 15.36 -8.08 0.03
N LYS A 125 15.58 -9.01 0.96
CA LYS A 125 16.16 -8.70 2.28
C LYS A 125 17.58 -8.14 2.21
N SER A 126 18.33 -8.50 1.17
CA SER A 126 19.71 -8.05 0.97
C SER A 126 19.81 -6.76 0.15
N THR A 127 18.75 -6.34 -0.55
CA THR A 127 18.75 -5.15 -1.38
C THR A 127 17.37 -4.53 -1.57
N THR A 128 17.27 -3.21 -1.45
CA THR A 128 16.02 -2.46 -1.67
C THR A 128 15.63 -2.29 -3.13
N LYS A 129 16.47 -2.78 -4.07
CA LYS A 129 16.32 -2.55 -5.51
C LYS A 129 15.51 -3.63 -6.22
N THR A 130 15.58 -4.86 -5.73
CA THR A 130 14.92 -6.03 -6.33
C THR A 130 13.56 -6.20 -5.68
N CYS A 131 12.50 -6.08 -6.48
CA CYS A 131 11.14 -6.15 -6.00
C CYS A 131 10.55 -7.55 -6.20
N SER A 132 9.80 -8.03 -5.21
CA SER A 132 9.07 -9.29 -5.26
C SER A 132 7.54 -9.11 -5.23
N ALA A 133 7.06 -7.96 -4.75
CA ALA A 133 5.64 -7.61 -4.79
C ALA A 133 5.45 -6.10 -4.94
N CYS A 134 4.46 -5.72 -5.75
CA CYS A 134 4.17 -4.32 -6.07
C CYS A 134 2.99 -3.78 -5.28
N PHE A 135 2.99 -2.47 -5.04
CA PHE A 135 1.81 -1.79 -4.53
C PHE A 135 0.65 -1.85 -5.54
N PRO A 136 -0.60 -1.72 -5.09
CA PRO A 136 -1.74 -1.54 -5.97
C PRO A 136 -1.52 -0.41 -7.00
N GLY A 137 -1.98 -0.63 -8.23
CA GLY A 137 -1.74 0.27 -9.37
C GLY A 137 -0.40 0.04 -10.09
N TYR A 138 0.34 -0.99 -9.68
CA TYR A 138 1.56 -1.44 -10.33
C TYR A 138 1.50 -2.95 -10.59
N TYR A 139 2.11 -3.40 -11.69
CA TYR A 139 2.36 -4.81 -11.96
C TYR A 139 3.86 -5.11 -11.85
N LEU A 140 4.18 -6.36 -11.51
CA LEU A 140 5.56 -6.84 -11.45
C LEU A 140 6.06 -7.18 -12.86
N SER A 141 7.20 -6.61 -13.25
CA SER A 141 7.93 -6.96 -14.47
C SER A 141 9.35 -7.36 -14.08
N THR A 142 9.61 -8.67 -14.09
CA THR A 142 10.83 -9.26 -13.56
C THR A 142 11.02 -8.91 -12.08
N ASP A 143 11.83 -7.89 -11.77
CA ASP A 143 12.17 -7.45 -10.42
C ASP A 143 11.80 -5.98 -10.17
N LYS A 144 11.00 -5.38 -11.06
CA LYS A 144 10.59 -3.97 -10.99
C LYS A 144 9.08 -3.84 -11.04
N CYS A 145 8.57 -2.85 -10.33
CA CYS A 145 7.17 -2.47 -10.40
C CYS A 145 6.96 -1.38 -11.44
N VAL A 146 6.04 -1.62 -12.36
CA VAL A 146 5.66 -0.69 -13.42
C VAL A 146 4.20 -0.33 -13.24
N LYS A 147 3.84 0.94 -13.44
CA LYS A 147 2.44 1.37 -13.28
C LYS A 147 1.53 0.67 -14.28
N CYS A 148 0.30 0.37 -13.90
CA CYS A 148 -0.70 -0.27 -14.74
C CYS A 148 -1.01 0.48 -16.06
N ASP A 149 -0.76 1.78 -16.12
CA ASP A 149 -0.94 2.63 -17.29
C ASP A 149 0.34 2.87 -18.11
N ALA A 150 1.45 2.25 -17.71
CA ALA A 150 2.74 2.36 -18.36
C ALA A 150 3.17 1.02 -18.98
N ASN A 151 4.02 1.09 -20.01
CA ASN A 151 4.64 -0.08 -20.62
C ASN A 151 5.92 -0.45 -19.87
N SER A 152 6.28 -1.73 -19.86
CA SER A 152 7.58 -2.20 -19.40
C SER A 152 8.55 -2.42 -20.56
N ASP A 153 9.84 -2.46 -20.25
CA ASP A 153 10.91 -2.77 -21.21
C ASP A 153 10.83 -4.22 -21.75
N ASN A 154 10.12 -5.10 -21.05
CA ASN A 154 10.01 -6.53 -21.36
C ASN A 154 8.76 -6.90 -22.17
N GLY A 155 8.06 -5.91 -22.75
CA GLY A 155 6.95 -6.15 -23.67
C GLY A 155 5.57 -6.29 -23.03
N ILE A 156 5.44 -6.03 -21.72
CA ILE A 156 4.13 -5.84 -21.09
C ILE A 156 3.65 -4.43 -21.40
N LYS A 157 2.41 -4.30 -21.86
CA LYS A 157 1.79 -3.04 -22.25
C LYS A 157 0.77 -2.61 -21.19
N GLY A 158 0.90 -1.37 -20.72
CA GLY A 158 -0.06 -0.77 -19.81
C GLY A 158 -1.37 -0.40 -20.52
N VAL A 159 -2.42 -0.23 -19.73
CA VAL A 159 -3.73 0.25 -20.19
C VAL A 159 -3.95 1.66 -19.65
N THR A 160 -4.19 2.62 -20.54
CA THR A 160 -4.41 4.03 -20.16
C THR A 160 -5.50 4.16 -19.10
N ASN A 161 -5.27 5.03 -18.11
CA ASN A 161 -6.16 5.28 -16.96
C ASN A 161 -6.42 4.06 -16.06
N CYS A 162 -5.68 2.96 -16.22
CA CYS A 162 -5.83 1.79 -15.37
C CYS A 162 -5.19 2.03 -13.99
N VAL A 163 -5.97 1.87 -12.92
CA VAL A 163 -5.50 2.05 -11.54
C VAL A 163 -5.34 0.74 -10.77
N SER A 164 -5.77 -0.39 -11.35
CA SER A 164 -5.55 -1.72 -10.80
C SER A 164 -5.51 -2.73 -11.94
N CYS A 165 -4.48 -3.57 -11.96
CA CYS A 165 -4.23 -4.51 -13.06
C CYS A 165 -3.46 -5.75 -12.61
N ASP A 166 -3.50 -6.79 -13.44
CA ASP A 166 -2.57 -7.92 -13.38
C ASP A 166 -1.74 -8.05 -14.66
N PRO A 167 -0.48 -8.51 -14.56
CA PRO A 167 0.34 -8.81 -15.73
C PRO A 167 -0.22 -10.02 -16.51
N PRO A 168 0.04 -10.11 -17.82
CA PRO A 168 -0.34 -11.29 -18.61
C PRO A 168 0.49 -12.53 -18.21
N ASP A 169 -0.12 -13.72 -18.27
CA ASP A 169 0.53 -15.00 -17.88
C ASP A 169 1.83 -15.29 -18.67
N SER A 170 1.89 -14.85 -19.92
CA SER A 170 3.07 -15.00 -20.80
C SER A 170 4.17 -13.97 -20.53
N ASN A 171 3.96 -13.03 -19.59
CA ASN A 171 4.79 -11.83 -19.39
C ASN A 171 4.95 -10.97 -20.66
N GLN A 172 4.03 -11.09 -21.62
CA GLN A 172 4.02 -10.35 -22.88
C GLN A 172 2.59 -9.97 -23.25
N GLY A 173 2.41 -8.75 -23.75
CA GLY A 173 1.08 -8.24 -24.13
C GLY A 173 0.48 -7.30 -23.09
N SER A 174 -0.82 -6.99 -23.23
CA SER A 174 -1.49 -6.01 -22.37
C SER A 174 -1.73 -6.56 -20.97
N VAL A 175 -1.62 -5.70 -19.97
CA VAL A 175 -2.15 -5.98 -18.63
C VAL A 175 -3.67 -6.16 -18.68
N THR A 176 -4.20 -6.98 -17.79
CA THR A 176 -5.65 -7.07 -17.53
C THR A 176 -6.03 -5.95 -16.59
N CYS A 177 -6.82 -4.98 -17.05
CA CYS A 177 -7.26 -3.87 -16.21
C CYS A 177 -8.57 -4.19 -15.48
N TYR A 178 -8.57 -4.01 -14.15
CA TYR A 178 -9.76 -4.24 -13.31
C TYR A 178 -10.52 -2.96 -12.98
N VAL A 179 -9.81 -1.84 -12.88
CA VAL A 179 -10.40 -0.55 -12.52
C VAL A 179 -9.73 0.54 -13.33
N THR A 180 -10.53 1.39 -13.96
CA THR A 180 -10.08 2.61 -14.64
C THR A 180 -10.50 3.85 -13.86
N GLN A 181 -9.71 4.92 -13.91
CA GLN A 181 -10.21 6.24 -13.53
C GLN A 181 -11.25 6.67 -14.57
N GLU A 182 -12.51 6.84 -14.15
CA GLU A 182 -13.44 7.65 -14.93
C GLU A 182 -12.90 9.10 -14.97
N PRO A 183 -13.05 9.83 -16.09
CA PRO A 183 -12.63 11.22 -16.15
C PRO A 183 -13.30 12.01 -15.01
N THR A 184 -12.51 12.84 -14.33
CA THR A 184 -12.93 13.69 -13.23
C THR A 184 -14.20 14.44 -13.59
N VAL A 185 -15.33 14.07 -12.98
CA VAL A 185 -16.54 14.88 -13.00
C VAL A 185 -16.22 16.23 -12.39
N ASN A 186 -16.30 17.26 -13.23
CA ASN A 186 -16.14 18.65 -12.84
C ASN A 186 -17.25 18.99 -11.81
N PRO A 187 -16.95 19.54 -10.61
CA PRO A 187 -17.94 19.73 -9.54
C PRO A 187 -19.06 20.75 -9.82
N THR A 188 -19.15 21.27 -11.06
CA THR A 188 -20.08 22.35 -11.44
C THR A 188 -21.18 21.91 -12.40
N ASP A 189 -21.28 20.62 -12.75
CA ASP A 189 -22.32 20.15 -13.67
C ASP A 189 -23.56 19.66 -12.89
N PRO A 190 -24.76 20.23 -13.10
CA PRO A 190 -25.98 19.70 -12.51
C PRO A 190 -26.23 18.30 -13.06
N SER A 191 -26.42 17.34 -12.15
CA SER A 191 -26.67 15.94 -12.44
C SER A 191 -27.72 15.74 -13.55
N VAL A 192 -27.26 15.37 -14.74
CA VAL A 192 -28.09 14.72 -15.75
C VAL A 192 -27.72 13.25 -15.76
N ASN A 193 -28.63 12.41 -15.28
CA ASN A 193 -28.57 10.96 -15.47
C ASN A 193 -28.65 10.69 -16.97
N LYS A 194 -27.50 10.64 -17.64
CA LYS A 194 -27.40 10.18 -19.03
C LYS A 194 -26.91 8.76 -19.00
N GLY A 195 -27.86 7.83 -19.01
CA GLY A 195 -27.60 6.43 -19.23
C GLY A 195 -26.87 6.22 -20.57
N GLY A 196 -25.94 5.28 -20.57
CA GLY A 196 -25.40 4.73 -21.82
C GLY A 196 -23.91 4.42 -21.81
N SER A 197 -23.50 3.38 -21.10
CA SER A 197 -22.53 2.43 -21.65
C SER A 197 -22.81 1.07 -21.03
N SER A 198 -23.50 0.27 -21.84
CA SER A 198 -23.87 -1.12 -21.63
C SER A 198 -22.71 -1.95 -21.10
N LEU A 199 -22.83 -2.39 -19.85
CA LEU A 199 -22.11 -3.57 -19.39
C LEU A 199 -22.59 -4.73 -20.26
N SER A 200 -21.68 -5.32 -21.02
CA SER A 200 -21.91 -6.64 -21.58
C SER A 200 -21.95 -7.63 -20.42
N THR A 201 -23.12 -7.80 -19.85
CA THR A 201 -23.51 -8.97 -19.07
C THR A 201 -23.52 -10.16 -20.04
N GLY A 202 -22.32 -10.68 -20.34
CA GLY A 202 -22.14 -11.64 -21.42
C GLY A 202 -20.82 -12.40 -21.31
N ALA A 203 -20.48 -12.90 -20.13
CA ALA A 203 -19.55 -14.03 -19.92
C ALA A 203 -19.58 -14.53 -18.47
N ILE A 204 -20.75 -14.84 -17.91
CA ILE A 204 -20.85 -15.71 -16.73
C ILE A 204 -21.87 -16.80 -17.06
N ALA A 205 -21.38 -17.79 -17.81
CA ALA A 205 -22.07 -19.06 -18.02
C ALA A 205 -21.07 -20.19 -17.77
N GLY A 206 -21.18 -20.78 -16.57
CA GLY A 206 -20.95 -22.19 -16.27
C GLY A 206 -19.54 -22.78 -16.40
N ILE A 207 -18.82 -22.88 -15.27
CA ILE A 207 -18.06 -24.09 -14.88
C ILE A 207 -18.21 -24.20 -13.34
N SER A 208 -19.30 -24.78 -12.86
CA SER A 208 -19.46 -26.22 -12.56
C SER A 208 -18.71 -26.65 -11.30
N ILE A 209 -19.54 -26.87 -10.28
CA ILE A 209 -19.32 -27.51 -8.99
C ILE A 209 -18.72 -28.91 -9.22
N VAL A 210 -17.43 -28.99 -9.53
CA VAL A 210 -16.72 -30.28 -9.73
C VAL A 210 -15.61 -30.46 -8.69
N ILE A 211 -14.99 -29.38 -8.20
CA ILE A 211 -13.87 -29.49 -7.25
C ILE A 211 -14.34 -29.90 -5.84
N ILE A 212 -15.52 -29.46 -5.40
CA ILE A 212 -16.04 -29.79 -4.06
C ILE A 212 -16.48 -31.28 -3.98
N LEU A 213 -16.97 -31.87 -5.08
CA LEU A 213 -17.32 -33.29 -5.13
C LEU A 213 -16.08 -34.21 -5.16
N ILE A 214 -14.97 -33.76 -5.77
CA ILE A 214 -13.73 -34.55 -5.80
C ILE A 214 -13.09 -34.62 -4.41
N ILE A 215 -13.05 -33.51 -3.66
CA ILE A 215 -12.46 -33.50 -2.31
C ILE A 215 -13.35 -34.25 -1.31
N GLY A 216 -14.67 -34.06 -1.38
CA GLY A 216 -15.62 -34.80 -0.54
C GLY A 216 -15.65 -36.31 -0.85
N GLY A 217 -15.58 -36.67 -2.13
CA GLY A 217 -15.55 -38.06 -2.60
C GLY A 217 -14.26 -38.79 -2.23
N LEU A 218 -13.09 -38.13 -2.36
CA LEU A 218 -11.80 -38.70 -1.98
C LEU A 218 -11.70 -38.92 -0.46
N ALA A 219 -12.13 -37.96 0.35
CA ALA A 219 -12.11 -38.10 1.81
C ALA A 219 -13.09 -39.20 2.29
N GLY A 220 -14.29 -39.26 1.71
CA GLY A 220 -15.28 -40.30 2.01
C GLY A 220 -14.84 -41.71 1.60
N PHE A 221 -14.27 -41.84 0.40
CA PHE A 221 -13.75 -43.11 -0.10
C PHE A 221 -12.55 -43.62 0.71
N LEU A 222 -11.62 -42.73 1.11
CA LEU A 222 -10.50 -43.09 1.97
C LEU A 222 -10.97 -43.50 3.38
N CYS A 223 -11.93 -42.79 3.98
CA CYS A 223 -12.50 -43.19 5.27
C CYS A 223 -13.22 -44.54 5.21
N TRP A 224 -14.03 -44.79 4.18
CA TRP A 224 -14.68 -46.09 3.97
C TRP A 224 -13.65 -47.19 3.75
N TRP A 225 -12.67 -46.97 2.87
CA TRP A 225 -11.65 -47.96 2.54
C TRP A 225 -10.83 -48.38 3.76
N PHE A 226 -10.36 -47.41 4.57
CA PHE A 226 -9.56 -47.73 5.77
C PHE A 226 -10.38 -48.37 6.90
N LEU A 227 -11.66 -48.01 7.05
CA LEU A 227 -12.51 -48.55 8.13
C LEU A 227 -13.11 -49.92 7.79
N CYS A 228 -13.51 -50.15 6.53
CA CYS A 228 -14.14 -51.42 6.13
C CYS A 228 -13.12 -52.49 5.72
N HIS A 229 -11.92 -52.13 5.29
CA HIS A 229 -10.90 -53.11 4.88
C HIS A 229 -10.03 -53.63 6.03
N LYS A 230 -10.23 -53.13 7.27
CA LYS A 230 -9.56 -53.63 8.49
C LYS A 230 -10.36 -54.65 9.30
N LYS A 231 -11.48 -55.15 8.77
CA LYS A 231 -12.16 -56.33 9.35
C LYS A 231 -12.13 -57.51 8.38
N LYS A 232 -10.95 -58.12 8.29
CA LYS A 232 -10.74 -59.56 8.09
C LYS A 232 -9.46 -59.94 8.81
#